data_AF-A0A3D5U8Z5-F1
#
_entry.id   AF-A0A3D5U8Z5-F1
#
_cell.length_a   1.000
_cell.length_b   1.000
_cell.length_c   1.000
_cell.angle_alpha   90.00
_cell.angle_beta   90.00
_cell.angle_gamma   90.00
#
_symmetry.space_group_name_H-M   'P 1'
#
loop_
_entity.id
_entity.type
_entity.pdbx_description
1 polymer ?
#
loop_
_entity_poly.entity_id
_entity_poly.type
_entity_poly.pdbx_seq_one_letter_code
_entity_poly.pdbx_strand_id
1 'polypeptide(L)' 'VGTIEFYLDVANGIITSLRIFGDFFGSKDLRELESGFSGVSHTKESVREVFERRAYRSYFGDVDLDDLVNAMF' A
#
# COMPACT_ATOMS: atom_id res chain seq x y z
N VAL A 1 -10.36 0.55 -16.79
CA VAL A 1 -9.35 -0.36 -16.20
C VAL A 1 -8.30 0.55 -15.62
N GLY A 2 -8.29 0.71 -14.30
CA GLY A 2 -7.28 1.53 -13.62
C GLY A 2 -6.00 0.72 -13.44
N THR A 3 -4.86 1.39 -13.40
CA THR A 3 -3.55 0.79 -13.10
C THR A 3 -3.15 1.21 -11.70
N ILE A 4 -2.55 0.30 -10.92
CA ILE A 4 -1.93 0.61 -9.63
C ILE A 4 -0.47 0.17 -9.67
N GLU A 5 0.42 1.07 -9.30
CA GLU A 5 1.86 0.87 -9.21
C GLU A 5 2.36 1.24 -7.82
N PHE A 6 3.16 0.37 -7.23
CA PHE A 6 3.81 0.58 -5.93
C PHE A 6 5.31 0.74 -6.12
N TYR A 7 5.85 1.83 -5.60
CA TYR A 7 7.28 2.11 -5.55
C TYR A 7 7.70 2.00 -4.09
N LEU A 8 8.37 0.91 -3.76
CA LEU A 8 8.78 0.60 -2.39
C LEU A 8 10.30 0.79 -2.26
N ASP A 9 10.70 1.51 -1.22
CA ASP A 9 12.08 1.52 -0.76
C ASP A 9 12.16 0.64 0.49
N VAL A 10 13.05 -0.35 0.45
CA VAL A 10 13.20 -1.34 1.53
C VAL A 10 14.67 -1.41 1.93
N ALA A 11 14.95 -1.12 3.19
CA ALA A 11 16.28 -1.21 3.77
C ALA A 11 16.26 -2.20 4.94
N ASN A 12 17.15 -3.21 4.90
CA ASN A 12 17.24 -4.24 5.95
C ASN A 12 15.92 -4.96 6.24
N GLY A 13 15.08 -5.16 5.21
CA GLY A 13 13.77 -5.80 5.36
C GLY A 13 12.68 -4.90 5.97
N ILE A 14 12.95 -3.60 6.12
CA ILE A 14 11.99 -2.59 6.60
C ILE A 14 11.67 -1.62 5.47
N ILE A 15 10.39 -1.34 5.25
CA ILE A 15 9.92 -0.35 4.30
C ILE A 15 10.29 1.04 4.84
N THR A 16 11.16 1.75 4.13
CA THR A 16 11.61 3.10 4.49
C THR A 16 10.74 4.16 3.81
N SER A 17 10.20 3.84 2.64
CA SER A 17 9.31 4.72 1.89
C SER A 17 8.40 3.90 0.98
N LEU A 18 7.16 4.36 0.83
CA LEU A 18 6.20 3.83 -0.12
C LEU A 18 5.67 4.99 -0.96
N ARG A 19 5.68 4.83 -2.28
CA ARG A 19 4.94 5.69 -3.20
C ARG A 19 3.96 4.91 -4.04
N ILE A 20 2.75 5.43 -4.17
CA ILE A 20 1.63 4.76 -4.83
C ILE A 20 1.20 5.63 -6.01
N PHE A 21 1.24 5.07 -7.22
CA PHE A 21 0.86 5.75 -8.45
C PHE A 21 -0.20 4.96 -9.18
N GLY A 22 -1.02 5.66 -9.96
CA GLY A 22 -1.98 5.01 -10.82
C GLY A 22 -3.24 5.82 -11.06
N ASP A 23 -4.08 5.25 -11.91
CA ASP A 23 -5.35 5.83 -12.35
C ASP A 23 -6.47 5.17 -11.56
N PHE A 24 -6.57 5.55 -10.29
CA PHE A 24 -7.60 5.06 -9.37
C PHE A 24 -8.47 6.21 -8.90
N PHE A 25 -9.77 5.94 -8.85
CA PHE A 25 -10.82 6.87 -8.44
C PHE A 25 -10.91 7.03 -6.92
N GLY A 26 -9.75 7.08 -6.24
CA GLY A 26 -9.64 7.23 -4.80
C GLY A 26 -9.78 8.70 -4.38
N SER A 27 -10.89 9.05 -3.74
CA SER A 27 -11.18 10.43 -3.28
C SER A 27 -10.37 10.89 -2.06
N LYS A 28 -9.43 10.07 -1.57
CA LYS A 28 -8.66 10.29 -0.34
C LYS A 28 -7.17 10.38 -0.61
N ASP A 29 -6.50 11.18 0.23
CA ASP A 29 -5.08 11.47 0.11
C ASP A 29 -4.23 10.24 0.45
N LEU A 30 -3.57 9.67 -0.55
CA LEU A 30 -2.72 8.48 -0.40
C LEU A 30 -1.51 8.71 0.49
N ARG A 31 -1.12 9.96 0.73
CA ARG A 31 0.03 10.31 1.59
C ARG A 31 -0.13 9.80 3.01
N GLU A 32 -1.36 9.76 3.51
CA GLU A 32 -1.68 9.18 4.84
C GLU A 32 -1.46 7.67 4.88
N LEU A 33 -1.75 6.98 3.77
CA LEU A 33 -1.54 5.55 3.64
C LEU A 33 -0.04 5.25 3.49
N GLU A 34 0.65 5.96 2.59
CA GLU A 34 2.10 5.86 2.34
C GLU A 34 2.93 6.05 3.62
N SER A 35 2.61 7.09 4.40
CA SER A 35 3.26 7.36 5.68
C SER A 35 3.10 6.21 6.67
N GLY A 36 1.97 5.49 6.62
CA GLY A 36 1.69 4.34 7.47
C GLY A 36 2.57 3.11 7.20
N PHE A 37 3.19 3.02 6.03
CA PHE A 37 4.10 1.94 5.68
C PHE A 37 5.56 2.21 6.06
N SER A 38 5.91 3.46 6.39
CA SER A 38 7.26 3.80 6.79
C SER A 38 7.58 3.18 8.16
N GLY A 39 8.65 2.38 8.24
CA GLY A 39 9.05 1.63 9.43
C GLY A 39 8.38 0.26 9.58
N VAL A 40 7.60 -0.18 8.60
CA VAL A 40 6.91 -1.49 8.63
C VAL A 40 7.81 -2.56 8.04
N SER A 41 7.83 -3.74 8.65
CA SER A 41 8.53 -4.90 8.07
C SER A 41 7.97 -5.26 6.70
N HIS A 42 8.84 -5.47 5.71
CA HIS A 42 8.47 -5.90 4.37
C HIS A 42 8.12 -7.40 4.36
N THR A 43 7.05 -7.75 5.07
CA THR A 43 6.46 -9.10 5.12
C THR A 43 4.99 -9.02 4.76
N LYS A 44 4.45 -10.08 4.14
CA LYS A 44 3.04 -10.09 3.72
C LYS A 44 2.09 -9.82 4.88
N GLU A 45 2.38 -10.36 6.06
CA GLU A 45 1.58 -10.19 7.27
C GLU A 45 1.55 -8.74 7.75
N SER A 46 2.71 -8.11 7.90
CA SER A 46 2.79 -6.72 8.37
C SER A 46 2.18 -5.74 7.35
N VAL A 47 2.41 -5.96 6.05
CA VAL A 47 1.81 -5.15 4.99
C VAL A 47 0.28 -5.28 5.02
N ARG A 48 -0.25 -6.50 5.19
CA ARG A 48 -1.69 -6.77 5.29
C ARG A 48 -2.31 -6.05 6.48
N GLU A 49 -1.69 -6.14 7.65
CA GLU A 49 -2.16 -5.45 8.86
C GLU A 49 -2.26 -3.93 8.67
N VAL A 50 -1.28 -3.32 7.99
CA VAL A 50 -1.30 -1.86 7.74
C VAL A 50 -2.44 -1.48 6.82
N PHE A 51 -2.65 -2.23 5.73
CA PHE A 51 -3.77 -1.99 4.83
C PHE A 51 -5.13 -2.09 5.55
N GLU A 52 -5.32 -3.12 6.38
CA GLU A 52 -6.55 -3.31 7.14
C GLU A 52 -6.76 -2.19 8.17
N ARG A 53 -5.71 -1.85 8.96
CA ARG A 53 -5.76 -0.75 9.94
C ARG A 53 -6.06 0.60 9.31
N ARG A 54 -5.58 0.84 8.09
CA ARG A 54 -5.76 2.09 7.36
C ARG A 54 -7.02 2.10 6.49
N ALA A 55 -7.82 1.04 6.49
CA ALA A 55 -9.03 0.91 5.66
C ALA A 55 -8.75 1.15 4.17
N TYR A 56 -7.79 0.39 3.60
CA TYR A 56 -7.30 0.50 2.21
C TYR A 56 -8.41 0.62 1.14
N ARG A 57 -9.56 -0.03 1.35
CA ARG A 57 -10.74 0.05 0.46
C ARG A 57 -11.25 1.47 0.26
N SER A 58 -11.01 2.38 1.21
CA SER A 58 -11.35 3.80 1.07
C SER A 58 -10.50 4.54 0.05
N TYR A 59 -9.33 3.99 -0.32
CA TYR A 59 -8.38 4.58 -1.26
C TYR A 59 -8.45 3.90 -2.63
N PHE A 60 -8.54 2.56 -2.64
CA PHE A 60 -8.50 1.76 -3.86
C PHE A 60 -9.86 1.24 -4.32
N GLY A 61 -10.93 1.46 -3.55
CA GLY A 61 -12.27 0.96 -3.84
C GLY A 61 -12.41 -0.54 -3.58
N ASP A 62 -12.99 -1.25 -4.54
CA ASP A 62 -13.24 -2.70 -4.48
C ASP A 62 -12.07 -3.50 -5.06
N VAL A 63 -10.86 -3.26 -4.54
CA VAL A 63 -9.67 -4.06 -4.84
C VAL A 63 -9.52 -5.18 -3.82
N ASP A 64 -9.00 -6.32 -4.23
CA ASP A 64 -8.66 -7.40 -3.30
C ASP A 64 -7.38 -7.08 -2.52
N LEU A 65 -7.37 -7.41 -1.23
CA LEU A 65 -6.20 -7.19 -0.38
C LEU A 65 -5.01 -8.08 -0.79
N ASP A 66 -5.29 -9.29 -1.25
CA ASP A 66 -4.26 -10.22 -1.69
C ASP A 66 -3.57 -9.70 -2.96
N ASP A 67 -4.32 -9.14 -3.91
CA ASP A 67 -3.76 -8.46 -5.08
C ASP A 67 -2.86 -7.29 -4.69
N LEU A 68 -3.29 -6.45 -3.74
CA LEU A 68 -2.48 -5.32 -3.24
C LEU A 68 -1.19 -5.79 -2.57
N VAL A 69 -1.30 -6.79 -1.69
CA VAL A 69 -0.13 -7.36 -1.01
C VAL A 69 0.79 -7.98 -2.05
N ASN A 70 0.29 -8.80 -2.97
CA ASN A 70 1.11 -9.43 -4.01
C ASN A 70 1.75 -8.41 -4.95
N ALA A 71 1.14 -7.24 -5.19
CA ALA A 71 1.76 -6.18 -5.99
C ALA A 71 2.99 -5.53 -5.30
N MET A 72 3.19 -5.78 -4.00
CA MET A 72 4.33 -5.27 -3.22
C MET A 72 5.48 -6.30 -3.04
N PHE A 73 5.36 -7.49 -3.63
CA PHE A 73 6.33 -8.61 -3.53
C PHE A 73 6.65 -9.23 -4.88
#